data_AF-A0A7S2JIV0-F1
#
_entry.id   AF-A0A7S2JIV0-F1
#
_cell.length_a   1.000
_cell.length_b   1.000
_cell.length_c   1.000
_cell.angle_alpha   90.00
_cell.angle_beta   90.00
_cell.angle_gamma   90.00
#
_symmetry.space_group_name_H-M   'P 1'
#
loop_
_entity.id
_entity.type
_entity.pdbx_description
1 polymer ?
#
loop_
_entity_poly.entity_id
_entity_poly.type
_entity_poly.pdbx_seq_one_letter_code
_entity_poly.pdbx_strand_id
1 'polypeptide(L)'
;KLQGECKDPNRRKALLARKAEAKKKAAEEKGEEAPADEKVEIDMEDLDVFAVEDVTDVGTGEPLFANFAYEDWSLLTVRYELHLLLHSFKKDLADPDRPSFMEK
;
A
#
# COMPACT_ATOMS: atom_id res chain seq x y z
N LYS A 1 6.47 -8.21 12.93
CA LYS A 1 6.02 -7.66 14.24
C LYS A 1 5.13 -6.43 14.06
N LEU A 2 5.48 -5.46 13.21
CA LEU A 2 4.65 -4.26 12.95
C LEU A 2 3.23 -4.54 12.39
N GLN A 3 3.04 -5.54 11.54
CA GLN A 3 1.73 -5.81 10.92
C GLN A 3 0.65 -6.27 11.92
N GLY A 4 1.01 -7.05 12.94
CA GLY A 4 0.06 -7.49 13.97
C GLY A 4 -0.39 -6.34 14.87
N GLU A 5 0.50 -5.39 15.13
CA GLU A 5 0.22 -4.20 15.96
C GLU A 5 -0.72 -3.20 15.26
N CYS A 6 -0.80 -3.21 13.92
CA CYS A 6 -1.73 -2.38 13.16
C CYS A 6 -3.15 -2.95 13.07
N LYS A 7 -3.33 -4.26 13.28
CA LYS A 7 -4.66 -4.92 13.22
C LYS A 7 -5.49 -4.72 14.49
N ASP A 8 -4.85 -4.46 15.64
CA ASP A 8 -5.54 -4.15 16.89
C ASP A 8 -6.00 -2.68 16.92
N PRO A 9 -7.31 -2.38 16.97
CA PRO A 9 -7.84 -1.02 16.83
C PRO A 9 -7.33 -0.04 17.90
N ASN A 10 -7.05 -0.51 19.12
CA ASN A 10 -6.50 0.31 20.19
C ASN A 10 -5.02 0.64 19.98
N ARG A 11 -4.24 -0.30 19.43
CA ARG A 11 -2.83 -0.08 19.11
C ARG A 11 -2.67 0.79 17.87
N ARG A 12 -3.58 0.66 16.89
CA ARG A 12 -3.68 1.54 15.71
C ARG A 12 -3.94 2.99 16.12
N LYS A 13 -4.92 3.24 17.00
CA LYS A 13 -5.17 4.59 17.55
C LYS A 13 -3.96 5.16 18.30
N ALA A 14 -3.27 4.35 19.10
CA ALA A 14 -2.07 4.79 19.81
C ALA A 14 -0.90 5.11 18.87
N LEU A 15 -0.68 4.32 17.81
CA LEU A 15 0.34 4.57 16.79
C LEU A 15 0.04 5.83 15.97
N LEU A 16 -1.22 6.04 15.59
CA LEU A 16 -1.66 7.25 14.87
C LEU A 16 -1.51 8.50 15.73
N ALA A 17 -1.88 8.44 17.02
CA ALA A 17 -1.68 9.55 17.95
C ALA A 17 -0.19 9.89 18.14
N ARG A 18 0.66 8.87 18.25
CA ARG A 18 2.12 9.05 18.40
C ARG A 18 2.78 9.58 17.12
N LYS A 19 2.30 9.19 15.94
CA LYS A 19 2.72 9.76 14.65
C LYS A 19 2.22 11.19 14.47
N ALA A 20 1.01 11.52 14.91
CA ALA A 20 0.45 12.87 14.88
C ALA A 20 1.23 13.82 15.83
N GLU A 21 1.60 13.37 17.03
CA GLU A 21 2.48 14.15 17.92
C GLU A 21 3.89 14.33 17.33
N ALA A 22 4.45 13.31 16.67
CA ALA A 22 5.74 13.42 16.00
C ALA A 22 5.68 14.37 14.79
N LYS A 23 4.60 14.33 13.99
CA LYS A 23 4.35 15.27 12.88
C LYS A 23 4.16 16.70 13.41
N LYS A 24 3.44 16.91 14.51
CA LYS A 24 3.30 18.23 15.16
C LYS A 24 4.64 18.78 15.65
N LYS A 25 5.43 17.97 16.34
CA LYS A 25 6.76 18.39 16.82
C LYS A 25 7.72 18.69 15.67
N ALA A 26 7.67 17.91 14.59
CA ALA A 26 8.49 18.15 13.39
C ALA A 26 8.03 19.39 12.60
N ALA A 27 6.75 19.73 12.62
CA ALA A 27 6.20 20.95 12.01
C ALA A 27 6.54 22.20 12.84
N GLU A 28 6.47 22.11 14.18
CA GLU A 28 6.90 23.18 15.10
C GLU A 28 8.41 23.48 14.99
N GLU A 29 9.27 22.46 14.82
CA GLU A 29 10.71 22.67 14.59
C GLU A 29 11.03 23.26 13.20
N LYS A 30 10.15 23.09 12.21
CA LYS A 30 10.34 23.61 10.85
C LYS A 30 9.62 24.92 10.54
N GLY A 31 8.82 25.47 11.47
CA GLY A 31 8.15 26.76 11.31
C GLY A 31 7.10 26.80 10.19
N GLU A 32 6.56 25.65 9.79
CA GLU A 32 5.44 25.54 8.84
C GLU A 32 4.12 25.48 9.62
N GLU A 33 3.16 26.34 9.26
CA GLU A 33 1.80 26.31 9.81
C GLU A 33 1.19 24.91 9.60
N ALA A 34 0.77 24.29 10.70
CA ALA A 34 0.19 22.96 10.72
C ALA A 34 -1.02 22.90 9.77
N PRO A 35 -1.06 21.96 8.79
CA PRO A 35 -2.29 21.71 8.08
C PRO A 35 -3.30 21.17 9.11
N ALA A 36 -4.45 21.83 9.18
CA ALA A 36 -5.58 21.35 9.95
C ALA A 36 -5.92 19.94 9.48
N ASP A 37 -5.90 19.01 10.42
CA ASP A 37 -6.19 17.59 10.27
C ASP A 37 -7.69 17.41 9.97
N GLU A 38 -8.12 17.80 8.76
CA GLU A 38 -9.29 17.20 8.14
C GLU A 38 -8.86 15.76 7.80
N LYS A 39 -9.26 14.82 8.65
CA LYS A 39 -9.29 13.42 8.28
C LYS A 39 -10.22 13.30 7.09
N VAL A 40 -9.66 13.40 5.89
CA VAL A 40 -10.35 13.05 4.66
C VAL A 40 -10.66 11.56 4.84
N GLU A 41 -11.90 11.23 5.14
CA GLU A 41 -12.35 9.84 5.14
C GLU A 41 -12.30 9.38 3.69
N ILE A 42 -11.17 8.79 3.31
CA ILE A 42 -11.00 8.17 2.00
C ILE A 42 -11.76 6.85 2.05
N ASP A 43 -12.81 6.75 1.24
CA ASP A 43 -13.50 5.50 1.02
C ASP A 43 -12.55 4.54 0.28
N MET A 44 -12.10 3.49 0.97
CA MET A 44 -11.17 2.51 0.40
C MET A 44 -11.84 1.63 -0.66
N GLU A 45 -13.17 1.57 -0.71
CA GLU A 45 -13.92 0.75 -1.67
C GLU A 45 -14.02 1.45 -3.02
N ASP A 46 -14.14 2.78 -3.02
CA ASP A 46 -14.26 3.62 -4.22
C ASP A 46 -12.95 4.34 -4.62
N LEU A 47 -11.83 4.05 -3.93
CA LEU A 47 -10.53 4.65 -4.24
C LEU A 47 -9.97 4.14 -5.57
N ASP A 48 -9.62 5.05 -6.49
CA ASP A 48 -8.87 4.71 -7.69
C ASP A 48 -7.43 4.30 -7.34
N VAL A 49 -7.20 3.00 -7.33
CA VAL A 49 -5.94 2.37 -6.96
C VAL A 49 -4.77 2.75 -7.87
N PHE A 50 -5.04 3.17 -9.11
CA PHE A 50 -3.99 3.54 -10.07
C PHE A 50 -3.54 5.00 -9.91
N ALA A 51 -4.37 5.84 -9.30
CA ALA A 51 -4.04 7.23 -8.99
C ALA A 51 -3.28 7.38 -7.66
N VAL A 52 -3.10 6.30 -6.90
CA VAL A 52 -2.36 6.30 -5.63
C VAL A 52 -0.86 6.47 -5.89
N GLU A 53 -0.29 7.60 -5.45
CA GLU A 53 1.15 7.87 -5.56
C GLU A 53 1.98 7.10 -4.52
N ASP A 54 1.50 6.99 -3.27
CA ASP A 54 2.16 6.26 -2.18
C ASP A 54 1.24 5.19 -1.58
N VAL A 55 1.57 3.93 -1.83
CA VAL A 55 0.80 2.78 -1.31
C VAL A 55 0.92 2.60 0.21
N THR A 56 1.86 3.28 0.87
CA THR A 56 2.09 3.21 2.31
C THR A 56 1.36 4.30 3.11
N ASP A 57 0.90 5.35 2.42
CA ASP A 57 0.09 6.44 2.98
C ASP A 57 -0.82 7.00 1.89
N VAL A 58 -2.10 6.62 1.90
CA VAL A 58 -3.08 7.10 0.92
C VAL A 58 -3.61 8.52 1.23
N GLY A 59 -3.05 9.21 2.23
CA GLY A 59 -3.47 10.55 2.68
C GLY A 59 -4.11 10.54 4.08
N THR A 60 -4.46 9.37 4.61
CA THR A 60 -5.02 9.18 5.96
C THR A 60 -3.99 8.69 6.99
N GLY A 61 -2.73 8.47 6.57
CA GLY A 61 -1.70 7.83 7.39
C GLY A 61 -1.84 6.30 7.47
N GLU A 62 -2.77 5.71 6.71
CA GLU A 62 -2.97 4.27 6.58
C GLU A 62 -2.49 3.78 5.20
N PRO A 63 -1.83 2.60 5.13
CA PRO A 63 -1.43 2.04 3.85
C PRO A 63 -2.63 1.47 3.10
N LEU A 64 -2.54 1.42 1.78
CA LEU A 64 -3.59 0.87 0.90
C LEU A 64 -3.96 -0.58 1.26
N PHE A 65 -2.98 -1.36 1.74
CA PHE A 65 -3.14 -2.75 2.14
C PHE A 65 -3.46 -2.94 3.64
N ALA A 66 -3.89 -1.89 4.35
CA ALA A 66 -4.15 -1.93 5.79
C ALA A 66 -5.15 -3.02 6.19
N ASN A 67 -6.16 -3.24 5.36
CA ASN A 67 -7.27 -4.17 5.62
C ASN A 67 -7.09 -5.54 4.97
N PHE A 68 -5.92 -5.86 4.40
CA PHE A 68 -5.69 -7.17 3.78
C PHE A 68 -5.82 -8.32 4.79
N ALA A 69 -6.68 -9.27 4.45
CA ALA A 69 -6.81 -10.56 5.08
C ALA A 69 -5.74 -11.53 4.56
N TYR A 70 -5.72 -12.75 5.12
CA TYR A 70 -4.72 -13.76 4.75
C TYR A 70 -4.85 -14.16 3.27
N GLU A 71 -6.08 -14.22 2.78
CA GLU A 71 -6.46 -14.54 1.42
C GLU A 71 -5.91 -13.51 0.42
N ASP A 72 -5.95 -12.22 0.77
CA ASP A 72 -5.41 -11.14 -0.07
C ASP A 72 -3.89 -11.27 -0.23
N TRP A 73 -3.18 -11.57 0.85
CA TRP A 73 -1.73 -11.83 0.80
C TRP A 73 -1.38 -13.08 0.01
N SER A 74 -2.21 -14.12 0.11
CA SER A 74 -2.05 -15.34 -0.66
C SER A 74 -2.25 -15.09 -2.15
N LEU A 75 -3.30 -14.35 -2.51
CA LEU A 75 -3.57 -13.94 -3.89
C LEU A 75 -2.46 -13.03 -4.46
N LEU A 76 -1.96 -12.08 -3.67
CA LEU A 76 -0.84 -11.23 -4.07
C LEU A 76 0.41 -12.07 -4.35
N THR A 77 0.71 -13.04 -3.49
CA THR A 77 1.87 -13.93 -3.65
C THR A 77 1.79 -14.71 -4.96
N VAL A 78 0.66 -15.37 -5.21
CA VAL A 78 0.45 -16.14 -6.44
C VAL A 78 0.51 -15.24 -7.67
N ARG A 79 -0.09 -14.05 -7.63
CA ARG A 79 -0.03 -13.08 -8.74
C ARG A 79 1.41 -12.66 -9.03
N TYR A 80 2.20 -12.42 -7.99
CA TYR A 80 3.60 -12.04 -8.13
C TYR A 80 4.45 -13.17 -8.72
N GLU A 81 4.25 -14.41 -8.25
CA GLU A 81 4.93 -15.60 -8.78
C GLU A 81 4.61 -15.82 -10.26
N LEU A 82 3.33 -15.74 -10.64
CA LEU A 82 2.92 -15.84 -12.04
C LEU A 82 3.47 -14.69 -12.89
N HIS A 83 3.48 -13.47 -12.38
CA HIS A 83 4.06 -12.33 -13.07
C HIS A 83 5.55 -12.54 -13.37
N LEU A 84 6.31 -13.03 -12.39
CA LEU A 84 7.72 -13.37 -12.58
C LEU A 84 7.92 -14.50 -13.59
N LEU A 85 7.09 -15.56 -13.51
CA LEU A 85 7.14 -16.69 -14.45
C LEU A 85 6.89 -16.23 -15.90
N LEU A 86 5.92 -15.34 -16.12
CA LEU A 86 5.65 -14.78 -17.43
C LEU A 86 6.83 -13.94 -17.95
N HIS A 87 7.46 -13.14 -17.08
CA HIS A 87 8.62 -12.33 -17.42
C HIS A 87 9.87 -13.17 -17.73
N SER A 88 10.10 -14.27 -17.00
CA SER A 88 11.21 -15.19 -17.26
C SER A 88 10.96 -16.00 -18.53
N PHE A 89 9.73 -16.46 -18.75
CA PHE A 89 9.34 -17.22 -19.94
C PHE A 89 9.72 -16.49 -21.23
N LYS A 90 9.40 -15.19 -21.35
CA LYS A 90 9.79 -14.39 -22.53
C LYS A 90 11.30 -14.38 -22.80
N LYS A 91 12.13 -14.43 -21.75
CA LYS A 91 13.59 -14.44 -21.86
C LYS A 91 14.12 -15.83 -22.23
N ASP A 92 13.51 -16.88 -21.69
CA ASP A 92 14.00 -18.25 -21.77
C ASP A 92 13.48 -19.03 -22.99
N LEU A 93 12.38 -18.59 -23.59
CA LEU A 93 11.63 -19.33 -24.61
C LEU A 93 12.37 -19.53 -25.93
N ALA A 94 13.31 -18.65 -26.27
CA ALA A 94 14.18 -18.75 -27.46
C ALA A 94 13.45 -19.14 -28.78
N ASP A 95 12.15 -18.85 -28.88
CA ASP A 95 11.28 -19.17 -30.02
C ASP A 95 10.68 -17.88 -30.59
N PRO A 96 11.10 -17.45 -31.79
CA PRO A 96 10.61 -16.22 -32.41
C PRO A 96 9.12 -16.28 -32.81
N ASP A 97 8.53 -17.46 -32.98
CA ASP A 97 7.12 -17.63 -33.34
C ASP A 97 6.19 -17.62 -32.12
N ARG A 98 6.77 -17.61 -30.90
CA ARG A 98 6.03 -17.57 -29.63
C ARG A 98 6.57 -16.47 -28.70
N PRO A 99 6.47 -15.18 -29.03
CA PRO A 99 7.10 -14.14 -28.19
C PRO A 99 6.45 -13.93 -26.82
N SER A 100 5.18 -14.31 -26.62
CA SER A 100 4.47 -14.25 -25.35
C SER A 100 3.22 -15.14 -25.34
N PHE A 101 2.55 -15.23 -24.19
CA PHE A 101 1.16 -15.68 -24.15
C PHE A 101 0.28 -14.61 -24.81
N MET A 102 -0.69 -15.03 -25.63
CA MET A 102 -1.65 -14.13 -26.26
C MET A 102 -2.65 -13.64 -25.18
N GLU A 103 -2.58 -12.37 -24.80
CA GLU A 103 -3.66 -11.69 -24.09
C GLU A 103 -4.78 -11.37 -25.10
N LYS A 104 -6.04 -11.62 -24.72
CA LYS A 104 -7.22 -11.22 -25.50
C LYS A 104 -7.73 -9.88 -25.02
#